data_AF-A0A1L9PUG6-F1
#
_entry.id   AF-A0A1L9PUG6-F1
#
_cell.length_a   1.000
_cell.length_b   1.000
_cell.length_c   1.000
_cell.angle_alpha   90.00
_cell.angle_beta   90.00
_cell.angle_gamma   90.00
#
_symmetry.space_group_name_H-M   'P 1'
#
loop_
_entity.id
_entity.type
_entity.pdbx_description
1 polymer ?
#
loop_
_entity_poly.entity_id
_entity_poly.type
_entity_poly.pdbx_seq_one_letter_code
_entity_poly.pdbx_strand_id
1 'polypeptide(L)'
;MPNSTERKHVPSAGIRQAFAVAMSAMYSKEVPLYGKLLSLVGETNQRVLKNEPELREKLAATDNLDRIHLERHGAIRVGRPDELSQLRRVLHVLNMLPTGYYDLASAGVPVHATCFRAPEASELSKNSFRLFVSLLRPELIKSDDLRQRATRILCRRRIFSDKMFTLLAIYESNGGLVESETEEFVAEATSAFQWHTSAAVSLAQYQEMSSESPILADIVSFKSPHINHLTPRVLDIDAVQSSMRDWNIPVRGRYLPEQPEQERRQRSRILEVQ
;
A
#
# COMPACT_ATOMS: atom_id res chain seq x y z
N MET A 1 -36.87 -26.02 11.44
CA MET A 1 -35.52 -25.49 11.18
C MET A 1 -35.69 -24.32 10.23
N PRO A 2 -35.52 -23.06 10.64
CA PRO A 2 -35.66 -21.94 9.71
C PRO A 2 -34.49 -21.95 8.72
N ASN A 3 -34.83 -21.81 7.44
CA ASN A 3 -33.93 -21.65 6.29
C ASN A 3 -32.71 -20.78 6.65
N SER A 4 -31.50 -21.37 6.67
CA SER A 4 -30.29 -20.56 6.54
C SER A 4 -30.25 -20.06 5.10
N THR A 5 -30.67 -18.82 4.88
CA THR A 5 -30.48 -18.12 3.61
C THR A 5 -29.00 -18.18 3.27
N GLU A 6 -28.66 -18.88 2.19
CA GLU A 6 -27.30 -19.05 1.71
C GLU A 6 -26.69 -17.67 1.43
N ARG A 7 -25.68 -17.27 2.22
CA ARG A 7 -25.00 -15.98 2.07
C ARG A 7 -24.09 -16.04 0.85
N LYS A 8 -24.48 -15.34 -0.22
CA LYS A 8 -23.63 -15.21 -1.42
C LYS A 8 -22.46 -14.28 -1.11
N HIS A 9 -21.30 -14.86 -0.80
CA HIS A 9 -20.11 -14.10 -0.47
C HIS A 9 -19.40 -13.53 -1.71
N VAL A 10 -18.80 -12.35 -1.55
CA VAL A 10 -17.92 -11.75 -2.55
C VAL A 10 -16.56 -12.46 -2.50
N PRO A 11 -16.01 -12.92 -3.64
CA PRO A 11 -14.66 -13.49 -3.66
C PRO A 11 -13.61 -12.48 -3.17
N SER A 12 -12.63 -12.92 -2.38
CA SER A 12 -11.57 -12.04 -1.84
C SER A 12 -10.83 -11.23 -2.91
N ALA A 13 -10.66 -11.75 -4.13
CA ALA A 13 -10.12 -10.99 -5.25
C ALA A 13 -10.98 -9.79 -5.65
N GLY A 14 -12.31 -9.90 -5.58
CA GLY A 14 -13.23 -8.80 -5.79
C GLY A 14 -13.13 -7.75 -4.69
N ILE A 15 -13.06 -8.18 -3.43
CA ILE A 15 -12.84 -7.28 -2.28
C ILE A 15 -11.50 -6.54 -2.43
N ARG A 16 -10.43 -7.26 -2.80
CA ARG A 16 -9.09 -6.70 -3.03
C ARG A 16 -9.07 -5.69 -4.18
N GLN A 17 -9.78 -5.96 -5.26
CA GLN A 17 -9.95 -5.05 -6.38
C GLN A 17 -10.67 -3.77 -5.94
N ALA A 18 -11.81 -3.88 -5.24
CA ALA A 18 -12.56 -2.74 -4.72
C ALA A 18 -11.71 -1.88 -3.79
N PHE A 19 -10.96 -2.52 -2.88
CA PHE A 19 -10.01 -1.84 -2.00
C PHE A 19 -8.90 -1.11 -2.78
N ALA A 20 -8.25 -1.77 -3.75
CA ALA A 20 -7.19 -1.15 -4.55
C ALA A 20 -7.68 0.07 -5.36
N VAL A 21 -8.94 0.04 -5.82
CA VAL A 21 -9.59 1.19 -6.49
C VAL A 21 -9.88 2.30 -5.49
N ALA A 22 -10.49 2.00 -4.35
CA ALA A 22 -10.81 2.96 -3.30
C ALA A 22 -9.55 3.66 -2.76
N MET A 23 -8.49 2.90 -2.49
CA MET A 23 -7.19 3.40 -2.07
C MET A 23 -6.57 4.35 -3.09
N SER A 24 -6.63 4.01 -4.38
CA SER A 24 -6.11 4.88 -5.45
C SER A 24 -6.92 6.15 -5.60
N ALA A 25 -8.24 6.08 -5.46
CA ALA A 25 -9.11 7.25 -5.51
C ALA A 25 -8.88 8.18 -4.31
N MET A 26 -8.72 7.61 -3.11
CA MET A 26 -8.35 8.35 -1.89
C MET A 26 -7.00 9.04 -2.08
N TYR A 27 -5.95 8.29 -2.43
CA TYR A 27 -4.60 8.84 -2.60
C TYR A 27 -4.52 9.90 -3.70
N SER A 28 -5.28 9.74 -4.79
CA SER A 28 -5.36 10.78 -5.85
C SER A 28 -6.04 12.07 -5.40
N LYS A 29 -6.93 12.02 -4.41
CA LYS A 29 -7.54 13.23 -3.82
C LYS A 29 -6.56 13.91 -2.86
N GLU A 30 -5.77 13.13 -2.12
CA GLU A 30 -4.79 13.63 -1.16
C GLU A 30 -3.53 14.19 -1.85
N VAL A 31 -3.08 13.53 -2.92
CA VAL A 31 -1.87 13.88 -3.68
C VAL A 31 -2.25 14.08 -5.16
N PRO A 32 -2.64 15.30 -5.58
CA PRO A 32 -3.08 15.57 -6.95
C PRO A 32 -2.06 15.20 -8.03
N LEU A 33 -0.76 15.24 -7.71
CA LEU A 33 0.30 14.81 -8.62
C LEU A 33 0.26 13.31 -8.94
N TYR A 34 -0.24 12.47 -8.02
CA TYR A 34 -0.43 11.04 -8.28
C TYR A 34 -1.48 10.81 -9.37
N GLY A 35 -2.56 11.61 -9.40
CA GLY A 35 -3.55 11.55 -10.48
C GLY A 35 -2.93 11.85 -11.85
N LYS A 36 -2.04 12.85 -11.93
CA LYS A 36 -1.29 13.16 -13.15
C LYS A 36 -0.35 12.02 -13.55
N LEU A 37 0.34 11.40 -12.58
CA LEU A 37 1.19 10.24 -12.80
C LEU A 37 0.39 9.08 -13.40
N LEU A 38 -0.81 8.80 -12.90
CA LEU A 38 -1.67 7.74 -13.44
C LEU A 38 -2.02 7.97 -14.91
N SER A 39 -2.38 9.21 -15.28
CA SER A 39 -2.65 9.55 -16.68
C SER A 39 -1.42 9.32 -17.56
N LEU A 40 -0.25 9.80 -17.13
CA LEU A 40 1.01 9.64 -17.87
C LEU A 40 1.42 8.17 -18.04
N VAL A 41 1.26 7.36 -16.99
CA VAL A 41 1.51 5.91 -17.05
C VAL A 41 0.53 5.23 -17.99
N GLY A 42 -0.74 5.62 -17.97
CA GLY A 42 -1.77 5.11 -18.89
C GLY A 42 -1.41 5.38 -20.35
N GLU A 43 -1.07 6.62 -20.69
CA GLU A 43 -0.65 7.03 -22.04
C GLU A 43 0.63 6.29 -22.49
N THR A 44 1.61 6.19 -21.59
CA THR A 44 2.88 5.50 -21.91
C THR A 44 2.65 4.01 -22.17
N ASN A 45 1.87 3.35 -21.31
CA ASN A 45 1.56 1.93 -21.49
C ASN A 45 0.80 1.68 -22.80
N GLN A 46 -0.17 2.54 -23.14
CA GLN A 46 -0.89 2.44 -24.42
C GLN A 46 0.05 2.61 -25.61
N ARG A 47 0.99 3.57 -25.56
CA ARG A 47 1.98 3.79 -26.61
C ARG A 47 2.90 2.57 -26.79
N VAL A 48 3.40 2.00 -25.70
CA VAL A 48 4.24 0.79 -25.74
C VAL A 48 3.47 -0.38 -26.35
N LEU A 49 2.23 -0.63 -25.90
CA LEU A 49 1.40 -1.73 -26.41
C LEU A 49 0.99 -1.55 -27.88
N LYS A 50 0.92 -0.31 -28.37
CA LYS A 50 0.67 -0.02 -29.79
C LYS A 50 1.91 -0.27 -30.66
N ASN A 51 3.09 0.05 -30.13
CA ASN A 51 4.35 -0.05 -30.87
C ASN A 51 5.01 -1.44 -30.78
N GLU A 52 4.60 -2.28 -29.81
CA GLU A 52 5.13 -3.63 -29.61
C GLU A 52 4.01 -4.71 -29.62
N PRO A 53 3.54 -5.12 -30.82
CA PRO A 53 2.46 -6.11 -30.94
C PRO A 53 2.77 -7.46 -30.28
N GLU A 54 4.01 -7.93 -30.37
CA GLU A 54 4.44 -9.18 -29.73
C GLU A 54 4.35 -9.11 -28.19
N LEU A 55 4.69 -7.95 -27.60
CA LEU A 55 4.57 -7.74 -26.17
C LEU A 55 3.09 -7.72 -25.76
N ARG A 56 2.25 -7.08 -26.57
CA ARG A 56 0.79 -7.07 -26.37
C ARG A 56 0.20 -8.48 -26.38
N GLU A 57 0.58 -9.33 -27.33
CA GLU A 57 0.12 -10.72 -27.41
C GLU A 57 0.58 -11.54 -26.19
N LYS A 58 1.85 -11.40 -25.79
CA LYS A 58 2.38 -12.06 -24.58
C LYS A 58 1.62 -11.65 -23.32
N LEU A 59 1.35 -10.36 -23.16
CA LEU A 59 0.60 -9.84 -22.02
C LEU A 59 -0.90 -10.22 -22.07
N ALA A 60 -1.49 -10.31 -23.25
CA ALA A 60 -2.86 -10.84 -23.40
C ALA A 60 -2.95 -12.30 -22.95
N ALA A 61 -1.94 -13.11 -23.26
CA ALA A 61 -1.88 -14.52 -22.90
C ALA A 61 -1.61 -14.79 -21.41
N THR A 62 -0.92 -13.87 -20.71
CA THR A 62 -0.42 -14.10 -19.34
C THR A 62 -1.04 -13.19 -18.28
N ASP A 63 -1.35 -11.94 -18.63
CA ASP A 63 -1.61 -10.89 -17.67
C ASP A 63 -3.00 -10.26 -17.75
N ASN A 64 -3.79 -10.56 -18.81
CA ASN A 64 -5.03 -9.86 -19.18
C ASN A 64 -4.78 -8.34 -19.27
N LEU A 65 -4.69 -7.78 -20.49
CA LEU A 65 -4.20 -6.42 -20.74
C LEU A 65 -4.86 -5.32 -19.86
N ASP A 66 -6.12 -5.50 -19.48
CA ASP A 66 -6.87 -4.59 -18.60
C ASP A 66 -6.26 -4.48 -17.19
N ARG A 67 -5.50 -5.48 -16.74
CA ARG A 67 -4.88 -5.56 -15.41
C ARG A 67 -3.75 -4.56 -15.20
N ILE A 68 -2.97 -4.25 -16.24
CA ILE A 68 -1.78 -3.39 -16.13
C ILE A 68 -2.15 -2.02 -15.56
N HIS A 69 -3.35 -1.52 -15.88
CA HIS A 69 -3.88 -0.25 -15.39
C HIS A 69 -4.34 -0.30 -13.91
N LEU A 70 -4.56 -1.50 -13.36
CA LEU A 70 -5.04 -1.74 -12.01
C LEU A 70 -3.92 -2.15 -11.05
N GLU A 71 -2.78 -2.60 -11.56
CA GLU A 71 -1.66 -3.04 -10.74
C GLU A 71 -1.05 -1.87 -9.96
N ARG A 72 -1.09 -2.00 -8.64
CA ARG A 72 -0.59 -1.00 -7.70
C ARG A 72 0.11 -1.68 -6.54
N HIS A 73 1.09 -0.97 -5.99
CA HIS A 73 1.66 -1.33 -4.71
C HIS A 73 1.64 -0.15 -3.77
N GLY A 74 1.14 -0.38 -2.56
CA GLY A 74 1.15 0.60 -1.49
C GLY A 74 2.26 0.29 -0.49
N ALA A 75 2.66 1.31 0.27
CA ALA A 75 3.45 1.14 1.48
C ALA A 75 2.84 1.91 2.65
N ILE A 76 2.84 1.28 3.83
CA ILE A 76 2.44 1.89 5.10
C ILE A 76 3.41 1.51 6.21
N ARG A 77 3.35 2.27 7.31
CA ARG A 77 4.13 1.99 8.52
C ARG A 77 3.20 1.94 9.73
N VAL A 78 3.38 0.92 10.57
CA VAL A 78 2.69 0.76 11.85
C VAL A 78 3.70 0.87 12.99
N GLY A 79 3.21 1.30 14.15
CA GLY A 79 4.07 1.61 15.30
C GLY A 79 4.11 0.52 16.35
N ARG A 80 3.15 -0.40 16.34
CA ARG A 80 3.02 -1.43 17.38
C ARG A 80 2.72 -2.83 16.84
N PRO A 81 3.17 -3.89 17.54
CA PRO A 81 2.84 -5.27 17.17
C PRO A 81 1.33 -5.55 17.12
N ASP A 82 0.53 -4.94 18.00
CA ASP A 82 -0.94 -5.11 18.00
C ASP A 82 -1.59 -4.47 16.76
N GLU A 83 -1.07 -3.33 16.30
CA GLU A 83 -1.49 -2.70 15.04
C GLU A 83 -1.20 -3.60 13.84
N LEU A 84 -0.01 -4.21 13.77
CA LEU A 84 0.35 -5.17 12.72
C LEU A 84 -0.56 -6.42 12.77
N SER A 85 -0.87 -6.92 13.96
CA SER A 85 -1.74 -8.08 14.13
C SER A 85 -3.18 -7.79 13.68
N GLN A 86 -3.71 -6.62 13.99
CA GLN A 86 -5.03 -6.17 13.51
C GLN A 86 -5.04 -6.00 12.00
N LEU A 87 -4.03 -5.34 11.44
CA LEU A 87 -3.88 -5.15 10.01
C LEU A 87 -3.80 -6.49 9.26
N ARG A 88 -3.09 -7.49 9.80
CA ARG A 88 -3.04 -8.85 9.25
C ARG A 88 -4.44 -9.45 9.13
N ARG A 89 -5.33 -9.25 10.11
CA ARG A 89 -6.72 -9.75 10.04
C ARG A 89 -7.52 -9.04 8.95
N VAL A 90 -7.39 -7.72 8.83
CA VAL A 90 -8.02 -6.94 7.75
C VAL A 90 -7.54 -7.42 6.38
N LEU A 91 -6.23 -7.52 6.18
CA LEU A 91 -5.64 -7.95 4.91
C LEU A 91 -5.97 -9.42 4.57
N HIS A 92 -6.24 -10.26 5.56
CA HIS A 92 -6.68 -11.63 5.33
C HIS A 92 -8.03 -11.72 4.60
N VAL A 93 -8.98 -10.79 4.85
CA VAL A 93 -10.26 -10.72 4.12
C VAL A 93 -10.04 -10.56 2.60
N LEU A 94 -8.99 -9.84 2.22
CA LEU A 94 -8.57 -9.61 0.84
C LEU A 94 -7.72 -10.77 0.27
N ASN A 95 -7.58 -11.88 1.01
CA ASN A 95 -6.64 -12.96 0.72
C ASN A 95 -5.19 -12.46 0.55
N MET A 96 -4.77 -11.47 1.34
CA MET A 96 -3.41 -10.95 1.32
C MET A 96 -2.63 -11.48 2.53
N LEU A 97 -1.66 -12.37 2.28
CA LEU A 97 -0.85 -13.01 3.30
C LEU A 97 0.55 -12.38 3.38
N PRO A 98 1.17 -12.33 4.57
CA PRO A 98 2.52 -11.81 4.71
C PRO A 98 3.52 -12.70 3.95
N THR A 99 4.30 -12.08 3.08
CA THR A 99 5.29 -12.74 2.22
C THR A 99 6.64 -12.05 2.38
N GLY A 100 7.65 -12.83 2.75
CA GLY A 100 9.01 -12.34 2.96
C GLY A 100 9.18 -11.57 4.28
N TYR A 101 10.44 -11.42 4.67
CA TYR A 101 10.87 -10.63 5.83
C TYR A 101 12.00 -9.71 5.39
N TYR A 102 11.88 -8.43 5.74
CA TYR A 102 12.82 -7.39 5.35
C TYR A 102 13.29 -6.67 6.60
N ASP A 103 14.56 -6.82 6.96
CA ASP A 103 15.17 -6.05 8.05
C ASP A 103 15.87 -4.80 7.50
N LEU A 104 15.29 -3.63 7.75
CA LEU A 104 15.83 -2.36 7.28
C LEU A 104 16.75 -1.70 8.32
N ALA A 105 16.93 -2.32 9.50
CA ALA A 105 17.86 -1.83 10.52
C ALA A 105 19.30 -1.77 9.99
N SER A 106 19.66 -2.71 9.12
CA SER A 106 20.97 -2.73 8.43
C SER A 106 21.23 -1.48 7.57
N ALA A 107 20.17 -0.83 7.09
CA ALA A 107 20.22 0.43 6.34
C ALA A 107 20.05 1.68 7.22
N GLY A 108 20.14 1.53 8.54
CA GLY A 108 19.97 2.63 9.51
C GLY A 108 18.52 3.08 9.69
N VAL A 109 17.55 2.30 9.23
CA VAL A 109 16.12 2.60 9.37
C VAL A 109 15.53 1.75 10.52
N PRO A 110 14.85 2.35 11.51
CA PRO A 110 14.42 1.63 12.71
C PRO A 110 13.14 0.79 12.50
N VAL A 111 13.05 0.04 11.40
CA VAL A 111 11.89 -0.79 11.07
C VAL A 111 12.31 -2.15 10.51
N HIS A 112 11.42 -3.12 10.64
CA HIS A 112 11.40 -4.32 9.80
C HIS A 112 10.06 -4.43 9.08
N ALA A 113 9.94 -5.26 8.06
CA ALA A 113 8.76 -5.26 7.21
C ALA A 113 8.43 -6.63 6.60
N THR A 114 7.22 -6.72 6.06
CA THR A 114 6.75 -7.82 5.20
C THR A 114 5.86 -7.26 4.09
N CYS A 115 5.67 -8.03 3.02
CA CYS A 115 4.79 -7.67 1.91
C CYS A 115 3.51 -8.51 1.98
N PHE A 116 2.35 -7.86 2.15
CA PHE A 116 1.06 -8.53 2.08
C PHE A 116 0.58 -8.59 0.64
N ARG A 117 0.32 -9.80 0.14
CA ARG A 117 -0.19 -10.03 -1.22
C ARG A 117 -0.93 -11.36 -1.32
N ALA A 118 -1.68 -11.56 -2.39
CA ALA A 118 -2.20 -12.89 -2.70
C ALA A 118 -1.05 -13.89 -2.91
N PRO A 119 -1.10 -15.10 -2.31
CA PRO A 119 0.00 -16.07 -2.41
C PRO A 119 0.04 -16.74 -3.79
N GLU A 120 -1.13 -17.11 -4.32
CA GLU A 120 -1.29 -17.95 -5.51
C GLU A 120 -1.28 -17.17 -6.82
N ALA A 121 -0.69 -17.75 -7.87
CA ALA A 121 -0.65 -17.17 -9.21
C ALA A 121 -2.06 -16.94 -9.79
N SER A 122 -3.01 -17.83 -9.51
CA SER A 122 -4.41 -17.73 -9.93
C SER A 122 -5.18 -16.57 -9.26
N GLU A 123 -4.73 -16.12 -8.10
CA GLU A 123 -5.30 -14.97 -7.39
C GLU A 123 -4.61 -13.67 -7.81
N LEU A 124 -3.28 -13.71 -7.99
CA LEU A 124 -2.50 -12.60 -8.53
C LEU A 124 -2.97 -12.21 -9.95
N SER A 125 -3.37 -13.19 -10.77
CA SER A 125 -3.88 -12.94 -12.11
C SER A 125 -5.21 -12.18 -12.12
N LYS A 126 -6.03 -12.34 -11.07
CA LYS A 126 -7.29 -11.59 -10.89
C LYS A 126 -7.02 -10.17 -10.40
N ASN A 127 -6.12 -10.02 -9.44
CA ASN A 127 -5.68 -8.74 -8.90
C ASN A 127 -4.36 -8.93 -8.14
N SER A 128 -3.32 -8.19 -8.54
CA SER A 128 -1.96 -8.27 -8.01
C SER A 128 -1.61 -7.17 -7.00
N PHE A 129 -2.62 -6.52 -6.41
CA PHE A 129 -2.40 -5.51 -5.38
C PHE A 129 -1.57 -6.07 -4.22
N ARG A 130 -0.57 -5.29 -3.81
CA ARG A 130 0.34 -5.64 -2.71
C ARG A 130 0.55 -4.45 -1.80
N LEU A 131 0.71 -4.71 -0.51
CA LEU A 131 0.92 -3.70 0.50
C LEU A 131 2.18 -4.02 1.31
N PHE A 132 3.20 -3.18 1.20
CA PHE A 132 4.39 -3.28 2.01
C PHE A 132 4.12 -2.65 3.37
N VAL A 133 4.31 -3.42 4.44
CA VAL A 133 3.98 -2.99 5.80
C VAL A 133 5.24 -3.05 6.64
N SER A 134 5.67 -1.89 7.12
CA SER A 134 6.80 -1.77 8.04
C SER A 134 6.30 -1.62 9.49
N LEU A 135 6.94 -2.31 10.43
CA LEU A 135 6.72 -2.15 11.85
C LEU A 135 7.94 -1.45 12.48
N LEU A 136 7.69 -0.36 13.20
CA LEU A 136 8.69 0.33 14.02
C LEU A 136 9.31 -0.63 15.03
N ARG A 137 10.62 -0.49 15.23
CA ARG A 137 11.42 -1.19 16.24
C ARG A 137 11.88 -0.17 17.30
N PRO A 138 11.09 0.09 18.34
CA PRO A 138 11.41 1.12 19.34
C PRO A 138 12.75 0.89 20.03
N GLU A 139 13.22 -0.36 20.13
CA GLU A 139 14.52 -0.71 20.69
C GLU A 139 15.71 -0.12 19.91
N LEU A 140 15.50 0.33 18.67
CA LEU A 140 16.51 1.00 17.84
C LEU A 140 16.53 2.54 18.00
N ILE A 141 15.59 3.10 18.78
CA ILE A 141 15.58 4.51 19.16
C ILE A 141 16.67 4.72 20.22
N LYS A 142 17.59 5.66 19.97
CA LYS A 142 18.79 5.88 20.78
C LYS A 142 18.47 6.54 22.11
N SER A 143 17.57 7.52 22.11
CA SER A 143 17.15 8.22 23.32
C SER A 143 16.09 7.40 24.05
N ASP A 144 16.40 6.94 25.27
CA ASP A 144 15.46 6.21 26.12
C ASP A 144 14.18 7.01 26.43
N ASP A 145 14.35 8.31 26.63
CA ASP A 145 13.28 9.25 26.92
C ASP A 145 12.37 9.46 25.69
N LEU A 146 12.98 9.60 24.49
CA LEU A 146 12.24 9.66 23.24
C LEU A 146 11.51 8.34 22.95
N ARG A 147 12.16 7.20 23.19
CA ARG A 147 11.57 5.88 23.04
C ARG A 147 10.32 5.73 23.91
N GLN A 148 10.42 6.07 25.19
CA GLN A 148 9.28 6.01 26.12
C GLN A 148 8.13 6.95 25.69
N ARG A 149 8.45 8.17 25.23
CA ARG A 149 7.45 9.08 24.65
C ARG A 149 6.76 8.48 23.44
N ALA A 150 7.53 8.01 22.47
CA ALA A 150 7.02 7.42 21.24
C ALA A 150 6.08 6.26 21.52
N THR A 151 6.48 5.33 22.39
CA THR A 151 5.63 4.22 22.83
C THR A 151 4.34 4.72 23.48
N ARG A 152 4.40 5.71 24.39
CA ARG A 152 3.22 6.26 25.06
C ARG A 152 2.24 6.94 24.09
N ILE A 153 2.75 7.66 23.10
CA ILE A 153 1.93 8.28 22.05
C ILE A 153 1.22 7.19 21.24
N LEU A 154 1.96 6.17 20.78
CA LEU A 154 1.42 5.06 20.01
C LEU A 154 0.39 4.24 20.78
N CYS A 155 0.57 4.01 22.09
CA CYS A 155 -0.39 3.28 22.92
C CYS A 155 -1.78 3.94 22.99
N ARG A 156 -1.89 5.24 22.70
CA ARG A 156 -3.16 5.98 22.79
C ARG A 156 -3.96 5.95 21.50
N ARG A 157 -3.35 5.61 20.36
CA ARG A 157 -4.05 5.62 19.07
C ARG A 157 -4.78 4.31 18.81
N ARG A 158 -5.86 4.40 18.05
CA ARG A 158 -6.58 3.25 17.47
C ARG A 158 -6.62 3.48 15.96
N ILE A 159 -6.12 2.52 15.19
CA ILE A 159 -6.00 2.65 13.73
C ILE A 159 -7.22 2.09 12.98
N PHE A 160 -8.02 1.26 13.64
CA PHE A 160 -9.28 0.73 13.12
C PHE A 160 -10.44 1.09 14.03
N SER A 161 -11.60 1.33 13.43
CA SER A 161 -12.86 1.62 14.12
C SER A 161 -13.47 0.36 14.77
N ASP A 162 -14.41 0.56 15.68
CA ASP A 162 -15.20 -0.56 16.24
C ASP A 162 -16.06 -1.25 15.16
N LYS A 163 -16.45 -0.49 14.12
CA LYS A 163 -17.19 -1.02 12.96
C LYS A 163 -16.33 -1.99 12.15
N MET A 164 -15.05 -1.69 11.93
CA MET A 164 -14.10 -2.62 11.29
C MET A 164 -14.04 -3.96 12.06
N PHE A 165 -13.93 -3.92 13.40
CA PHE A 165 -13.91 -5.14 14.19
C PHE A 165 -15.23 -5.93 14.14
N THR A 166 -16.38 -5.24 14.04
CA THR A 166 -17.67 -5.89 13.77
C THR A 166 -17.67 -6.63 12.43
N LEU A 167 -17.15 -6.00 11.36
CA LEU A 167 -17.07 -6.62 10.03
C LEU A 167 -16.11 -7.81 10.00
N LEU A 168 -14.98 -7.73 10.71
CA LEU A 168 -14.07 -8.87 10.88
C LEU A 168 -14.74 -10.04 11.59
N ALA A 169 -15.52 -9.77 12.66
CA ALA A 169 -16.24 -10.82 13.37
C ALA A 169 -17.31 -11.49 12.47
N ILE A 170 -17.98 -10.71 11.61
CA ILE A 170 -18.91 -11.25 10.61
C ILE A 170 -18.17 -12.15 9.62
N TYR A 171 -17.05 -11.69 9.06
CA TYR A 171 -16.24 -12.49 8.13
C TYR A 171 -15.75 -13.79 8.78
N GLU A 172 -15.21 -13.71 10.00
CA GLU A 172 -14.67 -14.86 10.73
C GLU A 172 -15.76 -15.88 11.09
N SER A 173 -16.99 -15.43 11.38
CA SER A 173 -18.11 -16.31 11.72
C SER A 173 -18.78 -16.95 10.51
N ASN A 174 -18.81 -16.26 9.37
CA ASN A 174 -19.52 -16.72 8.16
C ASN A 174 -18.59 -17.26 7.07
N GLY A 175 -17.27 -17.05 7.18
CA GLY A 175 -16.28 -17.40 6.15
C GLY A 175 -16.27 -16.45 4.95
N GLY A 176 -16.97 -15.32 5.02
CA GLY A 176 -17.07 -14.35 3.93
C GLY A 176 -17.97 -13.15 4.24
N LEU A 177 -17.87 -12.13 3.39
CA LEU A 177 -18.74 -10.95 3.43
C LEU A 177 -19.69 -10.98 2.22
N VAL A 178 -20.94 -10.56 2.43
CA VAL A 178 -21.85 -10.27 1.31
C VAL A 178 -21.53 -8.89 0.71
N GLU A 179 -22.22 -8.50 -0.36
CA GLU A 179 -21.94 -7.27 -1.13
C GLU A 179 -22.00 -6.01 -0.26
N SER A 180 -23.09 -5.80 0.48
CA SER A 180 -23.25 -4.62 1.36
C SER A 180 -22.18 -4.53 2.46
N GLU A 181 -21.85 -5.66 3.09
CA GLU A 181 -20.80 -5.73 4.11
C GLU A 181 -19.41 -5.50 3.50
N THR A 182 -19.21 -5.92 2.25
CA THR A 182 -17.96 -5.67 1.51
C THR A 182 -17.78 -4.19 1.22
N GLU A 183 -18.84 -3.48 0.81
CA GLU A 183 -18.80 -2.03 0.60
C GLU A 183 -18.43 -1.29 1.89
N GLU A 184 -19.07 -1.63 3.00
CA GLU A 184 -18.75 -1.08 4.33
C GLU A 184 -17.31 -1.40 4.74
N PHE A 185 -16.87 -2.65 4.54
CA PHE A 185 -15.51 -3.08 4.84
C PHE A 185 -14.47 -2.32 4.04
N VAL A 186 -14.68 -2.13 2.73
CA VAL A 186 -13.75 -1.38 1.88
C VAL A 186 -13.69 0.08 2.33
N ALA A 187 -14.82 0.70 2.65
CA ALA A 187 -14.85 2.08 3.15
C ALA A 187 -14.10 2.24 4.48
N GLU A 188 -14.38 1.36 5.45
CA GLU A 188 -13.70 1.36 6.76
C GLU A 188 -12.19 1.07 6.63
N ALA A 189 -11.82 0.12 5.77
CA ALA A 189 -10.41 -0.22 5.53
C ALA A 189 -9.66 0.93 4.85
N THR A 190 -10.26 1.58 3.85
CA THR A 190 -9.65 2.71 3.16
C THR A 190 -9.50 3.91 4.10
N SER A 191 -10.50 4.22 4.92
CA SER A 191 -10.44 5.33 5.88
C SER A 191 -9.31 5.19 6.90
N ALA A 192 -8.97 3.96 7.31
CA ALA A 192 -7.86 3.69 8.23
C ALA A 192 -6.49 4.16 7.71
N PHE A 193 -6.33 4.33 6.39
CA PHE A 193 -5.09 4.76 5.74
C PHE A 193 -5.14 6.20 5.22
N GLN A 194 -6.21 6.94 5.52
CA GLN A 194 -6.38 8.30 5.09
C GLN A 194 -5.36 9.23 5.77
N TRP A 195 -4.90 10.24 5.03
CA TRP A 195 -4.10 11.31 5.61
C TRP A 195 -4.96 12.19 6.53
N HIS A 196 -4.45 12.46 7.73
CA HIS A 196 -5.06 13.41 8.67
C HIS A 196 -4.18 14.64 8.82
N THR A 197 -4.75 15.82 8.62
CA THR A 197 -4.05 17.12 8.70
C THR A 197 -3.64 17.51 10.11
N SER A 198 -4.19 16.87 11.15
CA SER A 198 -3.83 17.12 12.55
C SER A 198 -2.84 16.08 13.06
N ALA A 199 -1.66 16.55 13.49
CA ALA A 199 -0.70 15.73 14.21
C ALA A 199 -1.25 15.32 15.59
N ALA A 200 -0.81 14.15 16.09
CA ALA A 200 -1.08 13.65 17.43
C ALA A 200 -0.15 14.25 18.50
N VAL A 201 0.83 15.06 18.08
CA VAL A 201 1.93 15.58 18.90
C VAL A 201 2.13 17.08 18.64
N SER A 202 2.83 17.76 19.54
CA SER A 202 3.22 19.16 19.33
C SER A 202 4.31 19.29 18.26
N LEU A 203 4.50 20.50 17.70
CA LEU A 203 5.57 20.77 16.74
C LEU A 203 6.95 20.45 17.30
N ALA A 204 7.20 20.78 18.58
CA ALA A 204 8.48 20.49 19.23
C ALA A 204 8.74 18.98 19.34
N GLN A 205 7.71 18.19 19.68
CA GLN A 205 7.80 16.73 19.72
C GLN A 205 8.03 16.13 18.32
N TYR A 206 7.34 16.67 17.31
CA TYR A 206 7.56 16.26 15.92
C TYR A 206 9.00 16.54 15.48
N GLN A 207 9.52 17.74 15.76
CA GLN A 207 10.89 18.13 15.40
C GLN A 207 11.92 17.26 16.11
N GLU A 208 11.74 16.99 17.41
CA GLU A 208 12.59 16.09 18.18
C GLU A 208 12.67 14.69 17.53
N MET A 209 11.51 14.09 17.23
CA MET A 209 11.47 12.78 16.56
C MET A 209 12.08 12.80 15.16
N SER A 210 11.84 13.88 14.40
CA SER A 210 12.31 14.03 13.03
C SER A 210 13.84 14.18 12.97
N SER A 211 14.42 14.88 13.96
CA SER A 211 15.87 15.00 14.11
C SER A 211 16.55 13.66 14.40
N GLU A 212 15.88 12.73 15.09
CA GLU A 212 16.42 11.38 15.28
C GLU A 212 16.18 10.49 14.05
N SER A 213 14.95 10.48 13.53
CA SER A 213 14.60 9.78 12.30
C SER A 213 13.31 10.35 11.69
N PRO A 214 13.32 10.79 10.42
CA PRO A 214 12.10 11.19 9.73
C PRO A 214 11.03 10.09 9.71
N ILE A 215 11.45 8.82 9.70
CA ILE A 215 10.54 7.66 9.75
C ILE A 215 9.93 7.50 11.15
N LEU A 216 10.66 7.80 12.22
CA LEU A 216 10.09 7.80 13.57
C LEU A 216 9.00 8.87 13.70
N ALA A 217 9.29 10.10 13.25
CA ALA A 217 8.32 11.19 13.26
C ALA A 217 7.06 10.83 12.47
N ASP A 218 7.23 10.28 11.27
CA ASP A 218 6.15 9.82 10.40
C ASP A 218 5.26 8.75 11.04
N ILE A 219 5.85 7.79 11.76
CA ILE A 219 5.08 6.71 12.40
C ILE A 219 4.33 7.21 13.63
N VAL A 220 4.98 8.02 14.47
CA VAL A 220 4.50 8.34 15.82
C VAL A 220 3.61 9.57 15.83
N SER A 221 3.86 10.54 14.95
CA SER A 221 3.22 11.86 15.01
C SER A 221 1.82 11.90 14.43
N PHE A 222 1.37 10.84 13.75
CA PHE A 222 0.10 10.81 13.04
C PHE A 222 -0.86 9.76 13.62
N LYS A 223 -2.15 10.05 13.49
CA LYS A 223 -3.24 9.22 14.04
C LYS A 223 -3.45 7.93 13.26
N SER A 224 -3.18 7.95 11.95
CA SER A 224 -3.34 6.82 11.03
C SER A 224 -1.98 6.38 10.46
N PRO A 225 -1.83 5.09 10.11
CA PRO A 225 -0.75 4.59 9.27
C PRO A 225 -1.04 4.96 7.81
N HIS A 226 -0.98 6.26 7.51
CA HIS A 226 -1.33 6.80 6.19
C HIS A 226 -0.48 6.19 5.06
N ILE A 227 -0.96 6.29 3.82
CA ILE A 227 -0.20 5.81 2.66
C ILE A 227 1.08 6.63 2.47
N ASN A 228 2.22 5.95 2.55
CA ASN A 228 3.53 6.57 2.30
C ASN A 228 3.74 6.88 0.82
N HIS A 229 3.33 5.93 -0.02
CA HIS A 229 3.28 6.02 -1.47
C HIS A 229 2.35 4.95 -2.03
N LEU A 230 1.79 5.23 -3.19
CA LEU A 230 1.07 4.28 -4.02
C LEU A 230 1.66 4.35 -5.42
N THR A 231 2.09 3.21 -5.95
CA THR A 231 2.85 3.21 -7.21
C THR A 231 2.15 2.34 -8.26
N PRO A 232 1.89 2.90 -9.45
CA PRO A 232 1.31 2.17 -10.58
C PRO A 232 2.36 1.33 -11.32
N ARG A 233 1.92 0.31 -12.08
CA ARG A 233 2.79 -0.41 -13.02
C ARG A 233 2.95 0.36 -14.33
N VAL A 234 4.21 0.53 -14.74
CA VAL A 234 4.61 1.13 -16.01
C VAL A 234 5.37 0.11 -16.85
N LEU A 235 5.13 0.10 -18.17
CA LEU A 235 5.83 -0.77 -19.13
C LEU A 235 7.17 -0.18 -19.58
N ASP A 236 7.29 1.14 -19.61
CA ASP A 236 8.51 1.88 -19.94
C ASP A 236 8.74 3.00 -18.91
N ILE A 237 9.62 2.71 -17.95
CA ILE A 237 9.95 3.67 -16.88
C ILE A 237 10.79 4.84 -17.38
N ASP A 238 11.64 4.63 -18.39
CA ASP A 238 12.53 5.67 -18.91
C ASP A 238 11.71 6.75 -19.62
N ALA A 239 10.69 6.33 -20.39
CA ALA A 239 9.72 7.24 -20.98
C ALA A 239 8.95 8.07 -19.95
N VAL A 240 8.41 7.42 -18.90
CA VAL A 240 7.66 8.14 -17.87
C VAL A 240 8.55 9.11 -17.11
N GLN A 241 9.79 8.73 -16.76
CA GLN A 241 10.73 9.63 -16.10
C GLN A 241 11.09 10.84 -16.95
N SER A 242 11.26 10.65 -18.27
CA SER A 242 11.49 11.78 -19.17
C SER A 242 10.30 12.74 -19.16
N SER A 243 9.08 12.23 -19.32
CA SER A 243 7.87 13.05 -19.30
C SER A 243 7.58 13.70 -17.94
N MET A 244 7.94 13.06 -16.83
CA MET A 244 7.84 13.66 -15.49
C MET A 244 8.71 14.92 -15.36
N ARG A 245 9.92 14.92 -15.97
CA ARG A 245 10.78 16.11 -16.03
C ARG A 245 10.13 17.25 -16.82
N ASP A 246 9.54 16.93 -17.96
CA ASP A 246 8.83 17.90 -18.80
C ASP A 246 7.62 18.52 -18.07
N TRP A 247 7.04 17.79 -17.12
CA TRP A 247 5.86 18.22 -16.34
C TRP A 247 6.19 18.79 -14.96
N ASN A 248 7.47 19.01 -14.64
CA ASN A 248 7.94 19.48 -13.33
C ASN A 248 7.45 18.62 -12.14
N ILE A 249 7.26 17.31 -12.34
CA ILE A 249 6.97 16.39 -11.23
C ILE A 249 8.33 15.99 -10.61
N PRO A 250 8.62 16.36 -9.34
CA PRO A 250 9.89 16.03 -8.72
C PRO A 250 10.05 14.52 -8.56
N VAL A 251 11.10 13.95 -9.15
CA VAL A 251 11.45 12.53 -9.01
C VAL A 251 12.41 12.36 -7.84
N ARG A 252 12.09 11.52 -6.84
CA ARG A 252 13.07 11.11 -5.81
C ARG A 252 13.87 9.91 -6.31
N GLY A 253 15.20 10.02 -6.27
CA GLY A 253 16.15 8.91 -6.47
C GLY A 253 17.13 9.12 -7.63
N ARG A 254 18.42 8.85 -7.39
CA ARG A 254 19.42 8.75 -8.48
C ARG A 254 19.20 7.44 -9.22
N TYR A 255 19.13 7.54 -10.54
CA TYR A 255 19.37 6.44 -11.46
C TYR A 255 20.73 5.80 -11.11
N LEU A 256 20.75 4.48 -10.87
CA LEU A 256 21.96 3.68 -10.99
C LEU A 256 22.00 3.20 -12.46
N PRO A 257 22.74 3.88 -13.36
CA PRO A 257 23.06 3.32 -14.66
C PRO A 257 23.84 2.02 -14.43
N GLU A 258 23.77 1.09 -15.39
CA GLU A 258 24.54 -0.17 -15.41
C GLU A 258 23.86 -1.38 -14.74
N GLN A 259 22.77 -1.88 -15.34
CA GLN A 259 22.53 -3.33 -15.39
C GLN A 259 21.99 -3.77 -16.77
N PRO A 260 22.30 -5.01 -17.22
CA PRO A 260 22.04 -5.49 -18.58
C PRO A 260 20.56 -5.52 -18.98
N GLU A 261 20.30 -5.41 -20.29
CA GLU A 261 18.99 -5.24 -20.92
C GLU A 261 17.96 -6.34 -20.59
N GLN A 262 18.41 -7.55 -20.29
CA GLN A 262 17.54 -8.68 -19.89
C GLN A 262 16.93 -8.50 -18.49
N GLU A 263 17.59 -7.81 -17.55
CA GLU A 263 17.02 -7.49 -16.23
C GLU A 263 16.08 -6.28 -16.26
N ARG A 264 16.15 -5.45 -17.32
CA ARG A 264 15.25 -4.29 -17.51
C ARG A 264 13.82 -4.71 -17.79
N ARG A 265 13.62 -5.81 -18.53
CA ARG A 265 12.29 -6.29 -18.96
C ARG A 265 11.49 -7.00 -17.86
N GLN A 266 12.12 -7.40 -16.75
CA GLN A 266 11.46 -8.13 -15.65
C GLN A 266 11.16 -7.30 -14.40
N ARG A 267 11.72 -6.09 -14.27
CA ARG A 267 11.49 -5.24 -13.07
C ARG A 267 10.52 -4.10 -13.40
N SER A 268 9.28 -4.22 -12.94
CA SER A 268 8.42 -3.06 -12.71
C SER A 268 9.10 -2.15 -11.67
N ARG A 269 9.83 -1.14 -12.13
CA ARG A 269 10.55 -0.20 -11.26
C ARG A 269 9.56 0.83 -10.71
N ILE A 270 9.77 1.18 -9.44
CA ILE A 270 8.84 1.93 -8.59
C ILE A 270 8.91 3.42 -8.94
N LEU A 271 7.77 4.05 -9.24
CA LEU A 271 7.60 5.51 -9.31
C LEU A 271 6.88 5.98 -8.06
N GLU A 272 7.58 6.70 -7.19
CA GLU A 272 6.99 7.33 -6.00
C GLU A 272 6.80 8.82 -6.28
N VAL A 273 5.58 9.31 -6.05
CA VAL A 273 5.27 10.74 -6.00
C VAL A 273 4.70 10.99 -4.61
N GLN A 274 5.38 11.85 -3.85
CA GLN A 274 4.96 12.34 -2.53
C GLN A 274 4.32 13.73 -2.66
#